data_AF-A0AAV2SXY5-F1
#
_entry.id   AF-A0AAV2SXY5-F1
#
_cell.length_a   1.000
_cell.length_b   1.000
_cell.length_c   1.000
_cell.angle_alpha   90.00
_cell.angle_beta   90.00
_cell.angle_gamma   90.00
#
_symmetry.space_group_name_H-M   'P 1'
#
loop_
_entity.id
_entity.type
_entity.pdbx_description
1 polymer ?
#
loop_
_entity_poly.entity_id
_entity_poly.type
_entity_poly.pdbx_seq_one_letter_code
_entity_poly.pdbx_strand_id
1 'polypeptide(L)'
;AVHGGWSSWSSWGTCSADCQRHQLRYCINPTPQYGGRVCAGEHMLSQDCTGDMCTPIHGGWSSWSSWGNCSSDCQHHRLRSCNNPTPQHGGTNCTGEHTQSQDCTGGICTPIHGGWSSWSSWGPCFSDCEHHRLRSCTNPTPQHGGTNCTGDDTLSQECTGDLCTPIHGGWSSWSSWGVCSSDCRHHRSRSCNNPTPQHGGTNCTGDNTLSQDCTGGMCT
;
A
#
# COMPACT_ATOMS: atom_id res chain seq x y z
N ALA A 1 39.56 32.81 25.10
CA ALA A 1 38.22 32.77 24.49
C ALA A 1 37.24 33.49 25.41
N VAL A 2 36.43 34.41 24.89
CA VAL A 2 35.38 35.10 25.66
C VAL A 2 34.06 34.44 25.33
N HIS A 3 33.40 33.84 26.32
CA HIS A 3 32.09 33.22 26.14
C HIS A 3 30.99 34.28 26.09
N GLY A 4 30.03 34.08 25.20
CA GLY A 4 28.89 34.97 25.02
C GLY A 4 27.97 34.97 26.24
N GLY A 5 27.48 36.15 26.60
CA GLY A 5 26.41 36.32 27.58
C GLY A 5 25.20 37.03 26.99
N TRP A 6 24.01 36.64 27.46
CA TRP A 6 22.76 37.24 27.05
C TRP A 6 22.64 38.67 27.59
N SER A 7 22.15 39.59 26.76
CA SER A 7 21.62 40.87 27.23
C SER A 7 20.39 40.64 28.11
N SER A 8 19.97 41.67 28.85
CA SER A 8 18.61 41.70 29.39
C SER A 8 17.59 41.57 28.24
N TRP A 9 16.43 41.03 28.57
CA TRP A 9 15.30 41.04 27.67
C TRP A 9 14.85 42.48 27.38
N SER A 10 14.46 42.74 26.13
CA SER A 10 13.80 44.00 25.74
C SER A 10 12.48 44.19 26.49
N SER A 11 11.81 45.34 26.36
CA SER A 11 10.38 45.38 26.67
C SER A 11 9.60 44.49 25.69
N TRP A 12 8.41 44.04 26.09
CA TRP A 12 7.47 43.41 25.17
C TRP A 12 7.13 44.36 24.02
N GLY A 13 7.18 43.87 22.79
CA GLY A 13 6.65 44.58 21.63
C GLY A 13 5.13 44.79 21.73
N THR A 14 4.61 45.63 20.84
CA THR A 14 3.16 45.75 20.63
C THR A 14 2.60 44.47 20.05
N CYS A 15 1.30 44.23 20.24
CA CYS A 15 0.65 43.09 19.63
C CYS A 15 0.64 43.19 18.10
N SER A 16 1.00 42.12 17.40
CA SER A 16 0.88 41.99 15.94
C SER A 16 -0.47 41.40 15.53
N ALA A 17 -0.76 41.44 14.22
CA ALA A 17 -2.02 40.98 13.65
C ALA A 17 -2.31 39.48 13.82
N ASP A 18 -1.30 38.69 14.18
CA ASP A 18 -1.41 37.28 14.56
C ASP A 18 -1.69 37.08 16.06
N CYS A 19 -1.97 38.17 16.79
CA CYS A 19 -2.21 38.18 18.22
C CYS A 19 -1.05 37.68 19.07
N GLN A 20 0.17 37.80 18.55
CA GLN A 20 1.39 37.57 19.30
C GLN A 20 2.07 38.90 19.64
N ARG A 21 2.83 38.90 20.73
CA ARG A 21 3.86 39.90 20.98
C ARG A 21 5.17 39.20 21.30
N HIS A 22 6.27 39.85 20.95
CA HIS A 22 7.60 39.27 21.11
C HIS A 22 8.47 40.10 22.05
N GLN A 23 9.35 39.41 22.77
CA GLN A 23 10.41 39.99 23.57
C GLN A 23 11.74 39.40 23.09
N LEU A 24 12.76 40.23 22.91
CA LEU A 24 14.03 39.83 22.30
C LEU A 24 15.19 40.02 23.28
N ARG A 25 16.20 39.18 23.17
CA ARG A 25 17.52 39.37 23.80
C ARG A 25 18.61 38.99 22.81
N TYR A 26 19.79 39.54 22.99
CA TYR A 26 20.91 39.34 22.07
C TYR A 26 22.15 38.86 22.83
N CYS A 27 22.96 38.04 22.18
CA CYS A 27 24.17 37.48 22.76
C CYS A 27 25.34 38.49 22.67
N ILE A 28 25.24 39.58 23.42
CA ILE A 28 26.12 40.74 23.31
C ILE A 28 26.68 41.21 24.66
N ASN A 29 26.41 40.50 25.76
CA ASN A 29 26.83 40.90 27.10
C ASN A 29 27.58 39.80 27.87
N PRO A 30 28.86 39.52 27.53
CA PRO A 30 29.64 40.11 26.44
C PRO A 30 29.43 39.38 25.11
N THR A 31 29.82 39.99 23.98
CA THR A 31 29.83 39.32 22.68
C THR A 31 30.90 38.21 22.67
N PRO A 32 30.61 36.99 22.14
CA PRO A 32 31.61 35.93 22.03
C PRO A 32 32.83 36.35 21.20
N GLN A 33 34.04 36.06 21.67
CA GLN A 33 35.29 36.38 20.96
C GLN A 33 36.31 35.24 21.05
N TYR A 34 37.21 35.17 20.07
CA TYR A 34 38.36 34.24 20.03
C TYR A 34 37.96 32.78 20.28
N GLY A 35 36.98 32.28 19.52
CA GLY A 35 36.49 30.90 19.64
C GLY A 35 35.66 30.63 20.90
N GLY A 36 35.13 31.65 21.56
CA GLY A 36 34.25 31.48 22.70
C GLY A 36 32.86 30.98 22.32
N ARG A 37 32.28 30.16 23.20
CA ARG A 37 30.91 29.63 23.09
C ARG A 37 29.87 30.74 22.91
N VAL A 38 28.91 30.52 22.02
CA VAL A 38 27.71 31.35 21.86
C VAL A 38 26.71 31.11 23.00
N CYS A 39 25.77 32.01 23.16
CA CYS A 39 24.72 31.88 24.16
C CYS A 39 23.77 30.73 23.79
N ALA A 40 23.47 29.86 24.75
CA ALA A 40 22.50 28.78 24.59
C ALA A 40 21.09 29.24 25.02
N GLY A 41 20.06 28.77 24.30
CA GLY A 41 18.64 29.06 24.55
C GLY A 41 18.01 30.05 23.58
N GLU A 42 16.72 30.33 23.76
CA GLU A 42 15.93 31.16 22.86
C GLU A 42 16.32 32.64 22.93
N HIS A 43 16.41 33.30 21.77
CA HIS A 43 16.64 34.74 21.67
C HIS A 43 15.34 35.55 21.61
N MET A 44 14.20 34.86 21.43
CA MET A 44 12.87 35.43 21.30
C MET A 44 11.89 34.67 22.20
N LEU A 45 11.06 35.39 22.94
CA LEU A 45 9.87 34.85 23.59
C LEU A 45 8.64 35.39 22.88
N SER A 46 7.64 34.52 22.70
CA SER A 46 6.32 34.87 22.15
C SER A 46 5.27 34.73 23.24
N GLN A 47 4.29 35.63 23.24
CA GLN A 47 3.16 35.58 24.15
C GLN A 47 1.88 36.00 23.43
N ASP A 48 0.80 35.27 23.70
CA ASP A 48 -0.54 35.60 23.25
C ASP A 48 -1.00 36.93 23.84
N CYS A 49 -1.55 37.78 22.98
CA CYS A 49 -2.27 38.98 23.40
C CYS A 49 -3.71 38.63 23.79
N THR A 50 -4.30 39.41 24.69
CA THR A 50 -5.72 39.32 25.06
C THR A 50 -6.38 40.69 24.91
N GLY A 51 -7.68 40.72 24.58
CA GLY A 51 -8.47 41.95 24.42
C GLY A 51 -9.19 42.06 23.08
N ASP A 52 -9.84 43.19 22.84
CA ASP A 52 -10.75 43.44 21.70
C ASP A 52 -10.11 43.24 20.32
N MET A 53 -8.78 43.41 20.21
CA MET A 53 -8.05 43.15 18.95
C MET A 53 -7.87 41.67 18.62
N CYS A 54 -8.09 40.78 19.59
CA CYS A 54 -7.78 39.35 19.49
C CYS A 54 -8.98 38.47 19.84
N THR A 55 -10.19 38.98 19.64
CA THR A 55 -11.41 38.20 19.81
C THR A 55 -11.49 37.12 18.74
N PRO A 56 -11.79 35.86 19.08
CA PRO A 56 -11.95 34.79 18.11
C PRO A 56 -13.00 35.14 17.05
N ILE A 57 -12.61 35.03 15.78
CA ILE A 57 -13.53 35.19 14.65
C ILE A 57 -13.81 33.80 14.10
N HIS A 58 -15.01 33.30 14.32
CA HIS A 58 -15.44 32.01 13.78
C HIS A 58 -15.65 32.10 12.27
N GLY A 59 -15.26 31.04 11.56
CA GLY A 59 -15.42 30.96 10.12
C GLY A 59 -16.88 30.90 9.70
N GLY A 60 -17.20 31.61 8.61
CA GLY A 60 -18.49 31.56 7.96
C GLY A 60 -18.39 31.09 6.51
N TRP A 61 -19.42 30.39 6.07
CA TRP A 61 -19.52 29.91 4.68
C TRP A 61 -19.77 31.07 3.71
N SER A 62 -19.05 31.07 2.60
CA SER A 62 -19.44 31.83 1.41
C SER A 62 -20.76 31.32 0.85
N SER A 63 -21.37 32.12 -0.03
CA SER A 63 -22.37 31.60 -0.94
C SER A 63 -21.79 30.44 -1.76
N TRP A 64 -22.65 29.51 -2.13
CA TRP A 64 -22.30 28.46 -3.09
C TRP A 64 -21.95 29.07 -4.45
N SER A 65 -20.99 28.47 -5.14
CA SER A 65 -20.75 28.70 -6.56
C SER A 65 -21.98 28.32 -7.39
N SER A 66 -21.99 28.74 -8.65
CA SER A 66 -22.87 28.11 -9.64
C SER A 66 -22.56 26.62 -9.75
N TRP A 67 -23.56 25.84 -10.18
CA TRP A 67 -23.36 24.45 -10.55
C TRP A 67 -22.36 24.34 -11.70
N GLY A 68 -21.46 23.37 -11.59
CA GLY A 68 -20.60 22.96 -12.70
C GLY A 68 -21.38 22.23 -13.80
N ASN A 69 -20.65 21.82 -14.84
CA ASN A 69 -21.19 20.95 -15.88
C ASN A 69 -21.46 19.54 -15.33
N CYS A 70 -22.33 18.82 -16.01
CA CYS A 70 -22.63 17.43 -15.74
C CYS A 70 -21.41 16.56 -16.11
N SER A 71 -20.89 15.77 -15.16
CA SER A 71 -19.83 14.79 -15.39
C SER A 71 -20.38 13.46 -15.92
N SER A 72 -19.49 12.54 -16.29
CA SER A 72 -19.84 11.23 -16.86
C SER A 72 -20.55 10.29 -15.88
N ASP A 73 -20.42 10.54 -14.58
CA ASP A 73 -21.19 9.91 -13.51
C ASP A 73 -22.54 10.59 -13.27
N CYS A 74 -22.92 11.53 -14.15
CA CYS A 74 -24.18 12.27 -14.14
C CYS A 74 -24.41 13.11 -12.89
N GLN A 75 -23.33 13.48 -12.20
CA GLN A 75 -23.37 14.47 -11.14
C GLN A 75 -22.89 15.82 -11.67
N HIS A 76 -23.36 16.89 -11.06
CA HIS A 76 -22.66 18.16 -11.10
C HIS A 76 -22.35 18.60 -9.69
N HIS A 77 -21.33 19.43 -9.56
CA HIS A 77 -20.84 19.87 -8.26
C HIS A 77 -20.88 21.39 -8.15
N ARG A 78 -21.08 21.88 -6.94
CA ARG A 78 -20.83 23.27 -6.57
C ARG A 78 -20.04 23.34 -5.28
N LEU A 79 -19.31 24.43 -5.10
CA LEU A 79 -18.36 24.61 -4.02
C LEU A 79 -18.71 25.86 -3.21
N ARG A 80 -18.36 25.87 -1.93
CA ARG A 80 -18.38 27.07 -1.07
C ARG A 80 -17.15 27.07 -0.21
N SER A 81 -16.63 28.23 0.18
CA SER A 81 -15.41 28.34 0.98
C SER A 81 -15.70 28.90 2.37
N CYS A 82 -14.91 28.49 3.36
CA CYS A 82 -15.00 29.01 4.72
C CYS A 82 -14.22 30.33 4.82
N ASN A 83 -14.73 31.39 4.19
CA ASN A 83 -14.04 32.67 4.06
C ASN A 83 -14.96 33.88 4.22
N ASN A 84 -16.18 33.69 4.75
CA ASN A 84 -17.15 34.77 4.95
C ASN A 84 -17.74 34.76 6.37
N PRO A 85 -16.94 35.10 7.41
CA PRO A 85 -15.52 35.51 7.36
C PRO A 85 -14.57 34.31 7.41
N THR A 86 -13.29 34.52 7.11
CA THR A 86 -12.23 33.52 7.35
C THR A 86 -11.99 33.40 8.86
N PRO A 87 -11.86 32.18 9.42
CA PRO A 87 -11.53 32.01 10.83
C PRO A 87 -10.21 32.71 11.21
N GLN A 88 -10.23 33.47 12.30
CA GLN A 88 -9.06 34.19 12.82
C GLN A 88 -9.00 34.12 14.35
N HIS A 89 -7.83 34.39 14.91
CA HIS A 89 -7.59 34.52 16.35
C HIS A 89 -8.10 33.32 17.18
N GLY A 90 -7.87 32.10 16.68
CA GLY A 90 -8.33 30.87 17.34
C GLY A 90 -9.82 30.56 17.17
N GLY A 91 -10.52 31.27 16.28
CA GLY A 91 -11.89 30.96 15.91
C GLY A 91 -12.02 29.61 15.18
N THR A 92 -13.21 29.02 15.26
CA THR A 92 -13.49 27.69 14.71
C THR A 92 -13.66 27.71 13.21
N ASN A 93 -13.24 26.63 12.54
CA ASN A 93 -13.58 26.39 11.13
C ASN A 93 -15.08 26.15 10.93
N CYS A 94 -15.54 26.35 9.70
CA CYS A 94 -16.92 26.09 9.32
C CYS A 94 -17.26 24.60 9.42
N THR A 95 -18.44 24.28 9.94
CA THR A 95 -18.95 22.91 9.99
C THR A 95 -19.81 22.61 8.76
N GLY A 96 -19.63 21.41 8.20
CA GLY A 96 -20.38 20.90 7.04
C GLY A 96 -19.55 20.80 5.76
N GLU A 97 -20.19 20.38 4.67
CA GLU A 97 -19.50 20.06 3.43
C GLU A 97 -19.06 21.31 2.63
N HIS A 98 -17.85 21.26 2.07
CA HIS A 98 -17.33 22.28 1.14
C HIS A 98 -17.88 22.08 -0.29
N THR A 99 -18.22 20.84 -0.62
CA THR A 99 -18.74 20.42 -1.93
C THR A 99 -20.15 19.90 -1.80
N GLN A 100 -21.02 20.26 -2.74
CA GLN A 100 -22.32 19.63 -2.90
C GLN A 100 -22.41 19.00 -4.28
N SER A 101 -22.96 17.79 -4.35
CA SER A 101 -23.23 17.05 -5.59
C SER A 101 -24.74 16.86 -5.78
N GLN A 102 -25.20 16.89 -7.03
CA GLN A 102 -26.59 16.62 -7.40
C GLN A 102 -26.65 15.95 -8.78
N ASP A 103 -27.68 15.12 -9.03
CA ASP A 103 -27.96 14.57 -10.36
C ASP A 103 -28.39 15.69 -11.32
N CYS A 104 -27.70 15.79 -12.45
CA CYS A 104 -27.94 16.79 -13.49
C CYS A 104 -28.77 16.28 -14.68
N THR A 105 -29.17 15.01 -14.69
CA THR A 105 -29.88 14.34 -15.79
C THR A 105 -31.36 14.10 -15.53
N GLY A 106 -31.85 14.45 -14.35
CA GLY A 106 -33.27 14.28 -13.99
C GLY A 106 -33.69 12.81 -13.92
N GLY A 107 -32.79 11.91 -13.52
CA GLY A 107 -33.06 10.47 -13.40
C GLY A 107 -32.94 9.66 -14.70
N ILE A 108 -32.55 10.28 -15.82
CA ILE A 108 -32.27 9.53 -17.07
C ILE A 108 -31.01 8.66 -16.90
N CYS A 109 -30.06 9.13 -16.10
CA CYS A 109 -28.83 8.42 -15.84
C CYS A 109 -29.04 7.32 -14.78
N THR A 110 -29.56 6.19 -15.24
CA THR A 110 -29.75 5.00 -14.41
C THR A 110 -28.46 4.17 -14.38
N PRO A 111 -28.12 3.54 -13.25
CA PRO A 111 -26.97 2.65 -13.17
C PRO A 111 -27.07 1.52 -14.20
N ILE A 112 -26.07 1.39 -15.06
CA ILE A 112 -25.95 0.27 -16.00
C ILE A 112 -24.97 -0.72 -15.38
N HIS A 113 -25.49 -1.83 -14.88
CA HIS A 113 -24.67 -2.89 -14.29
C HIS A 113 -23.88 -3.64 -15.36
N GLY A 114 -22.63 -3.99 -15.04
CA GLY A 114 -21.75 -4.75 -15.90
C GLY A 114 -22.29 -6.13 -16.22
N GLY A 115 -22.19 -6.52 -17.48
CA GLY A 115 -22.46 -7.87 -17.94
C GLY A 115 -21.25 -8.51 -18.61
N TRP A 116 -21.10 -9.81 -18.40
CA TRP A 116 -20.04 -10.59 -19.01
C TRP A 116 -20.24 -10.70 -20.53
N SER A 117 -19.15 -10.48 -21.29
CA SER A 117 -19.08 -10.94 -22.67
C SER A 117 -19.20 -12.46 -22.73
N SER A 118 -19.47 -12.98 -23.92
CA SER A 118 -19.22 -14.40 -24.19
C SER A 118 -17.76 -14.75 -23.88
N TRP A 119 -17.53 -15.98 -23.43
CA TRP A 119 -16.18 -16.52 -23.32
C TRP A 119 -15.50 -16.54 -24.68
N SER A 120 -14.20 -16.25 -24.70
CA SER A 120 -13.35 -16.51 -25.85
C SER A 120 -13.32 -18.00 -26.17
N SER A 121 -12.85 -18.33 -27.37
CA SER A 121 -12.37 -19.69 -27.64
C SER A 121 -11.25 -20.06 -26.66
N TRP A 122 -11.08 -21.36 -26.43
CA TRP A 122 -9.93 -21.88 -25.69
C TRP A 122 -8.62 -21.48 -26.39
N GLY A 123 -7.66 -21.00 -25.59
CA GLY A 123 -6.29 -20.80 -26.04
C GLY A 123 -5.57 -22.13 -26.28
N PRO A 124 -4.29 -22.08 -26.72
CA PRO A 124 -3.47 -23.28 -26.81
C PRO A 124 -3.18 -23.84 -25.41
N CYS A 125 -2.75 -25.10 -25.35
CA CYS A 125 -2.23 -25.70 -24.14
C CYS A 125 -0.83 -25.16 -23.82
N PHE A 126 -0.61 -24.79 -22.58
CA PHE A 126 0.68 -24.32 -22.08
C PHE A 126 1.49 -25.47 -21.45
N SER A 127 2.72 -25.18 -21.06
CA SER A 127 3.67 -26.16 -20.51
C SER A 127 3.24 -26.75 -19.15
N ASP A 128 2.34 -26.07 -18.46
CA ASP A 128 1.69 -26.52 -17.23
C ASP A 128 0.49 -27.44 -17.50
N CYS A 129 0.21 -27.75 -18.77
CA CYS A 129 -0.92 -28.57 -19.19
C CYS A 129 -2.29 -27.98 -18.90
N GLU A 130 -2.38 -26.65 -18.81
CA GLU A 130 -3.65 -25.95 -18.82
C GLU A 130 -3.85 -25.18 -20.13
N HIS A 131 -5.10 -25.06 -20.55
CA HIS A 131 -5.53 -24.01 -21.48
C HIS A 131 -6.47 -23.06 -20.76
N HIS A 132 -6.52 -21.82 -21.21
CA HIS A 132 -7.40 -20.81 -20.63
C HIS A 132 -8.32 -20.22 -21.69
N ARG A 133 -9.45 -19.71 -21.22
CA ARG A 133 -10.31 -18.80 -21.97
C ARG A 133 -10.69 -17.61 -21.11
N LEU A 134 -10.96 -16.49 -21.76
CA LEU A 134 -11.17 -15.21 -21.11
C LEU A 134 -12.56 -14.67 -21.44
N ARG A 135 -13.11 -13.84 -20.57
CA ARG A 135 -14.27 -13.00 -20.83
C ARG A 135 -14.03 -11.62 -20.23
N SER A 136 -14.72 -10.61 -20.74
CA SER A 136 -14.57 -9.24 -20.27
C SER A 136 -15.90 -8.68 -19.80
N CYS A 137 -15.89 -7.77 -18.83
CA CYS A 137 -17.10 -7.11 -18.34
C CYS A 137 -17.50 -5.95 -19.26
N THR A 138 -17.95 -6.29 -20.47
CA THR A 138 -18.20 -5.32 -21.55
C THR A 138 -19.57 -5.47 -22.21
N ASN A 139 -20.43 -6.38 -21.73
CA ASN A 139 -21.72 -6.67 -22.34
C ASN A 139 -22.89 -6.62 -21.33
N PRO A 140 -23.29 -5.41 -20.86
CA PRO A 140 -22.71 -4.10 -21.17
C PRO A 140 -21.54 -3.74 -20.23
N THR A 141 -20.74 -2.73 -20.59
CA THR A 141 -19.75 -2.14 -19.68
C THR A 141 -20.47 -1.39 -18.54
N PRO A 142 -20.03 -1.49 -17.27
CA PRO A 142 -20.61 -0.72 -16.18
C PRO A 142 -20.56 0.79 -16.46
N GLN A 143 -21.68 1.48 -16.28
CA GLN A 143 -21.78 2.93 -16.42
C GLN A 143 -22.63 3.54 -15.30
N HIS A 144 -22.45 4.83 -15.06
CA HIS A 144 -23.35 5.62 -14.20
C HIS A 144 -23.48 5.07 -12.77
N GLY A 145 -22.36 4.61 -12.19
CA GLY A 145 -22.36 4.00 -10.86
C GLY A 145 -22.90 2.57 -10.80
N GLY A 146 -23.12 1.91 -11.95
CA GLY A 146 -23.45 0.50 -12.03
C GLY A 146 -22.34 -0.40 -11.49
N THR A 147 -22.73 -1.56 -10.97
CA THR A 147 -21.79 -2.52 -10.37
C THR A 147 -20.95 -3.23 -11.43
N ASN A 148 -19.71 -3.58 -11.07
CA ASN A 148 -18.87 -4.42 -11.93
C ASN A 148 -19.37 -5.88 -11.96
N CYS A 149 -18.92 -6.65 -12.95
CA CYS A 149 -19.28 -8.06 -13.07
C CYS A 149 -18.76 -8.87 -11.88
N THR A 150 -19.53 -9.87 -11.44
CA THR A 150 -19.14 -10.80 -10.38
C THR A 150 -18.67 -12.13 -10.96
N GLY A 151 -17.60 -12.69 -10.40
CA GLY A 151 -16.96 -13.95 -10.81
C GLY A 151 -15.65 -13.74 -11.57
N ASP A 152 -15.02 -14.85 -11.98
CA ASP A 152 -13.71 -14.81 -12.62
C ASP A 152 -13.81 -14.43 -14.11
N ASP A 153 -12.85 -13.64 -14.59
CA ASP A 153 -12.68 -13.28 -16.01
C ASP A 153 -11.89 -14.34 -16.78
N THR A 154 -11.26 -15.26 -16.07
CA THR A 154 -10.42 -16.34 -16.62
C THR A 154 -10.94 -17.70 -16.17
N LEU A 155 -11.01 -18.64 -17.11
CA LEU A 155 -11.28 -20.04 -16.81
C LEU A 155 -10.14 -20.90 -17.33
N SER A 156 -9.53 -21.69 -16.44
CA SER A 156 -8.52 -22.71 -16.77
C SER A 156 -9.14 -24.10 -16.83
N GLN A 157 -8.59 -24.96 -17.68
CA GLN A 157 -8.93 -26.38 -17.73
C GLN A 157 -7.70 -27.18 -18.17
N GLU A 158 -7.60 -28.42 -17.67
CA GLU A 158 -6.54 -29.35 -18.06
C GLU A 158 -6.66 -29.74 -19.54
N CYS A 159 -5.51 -29.80 -20.19
CA CYS A 159 -5.36 -30.28 -21.55
C CYS A 159 -5.13 -31.78 -21.59
N THR A 160 -5.74 -32.46 -22.57
CA THR A 160 -5.45 -33.85 -22.91
C THR A 160 -4.81 -33.92 -24.30
N GLY A 161 -3.62 -34.51 -24.41
CA GLY A 161 -2.93 -34.64 -25.70
C GLY A 161 -1.44 -34.97 -25.55
N ASP A 162 -0.73 -35.05 -26.67
CA ASP A 162 0.68 -35.51 -26.74
C ASP A 162 1.64 -34.71 -25.86
N LEU A 163 1.39 -33.40 -25.70
CA LEU A 163 2.19 -32.51 -24.84
C LEU A 163 2.05 -32.85 -23.34
N CYS A 164 0.93 -33.44 -22.96
CA CYS A 164 0.51 -33.66 -21.58
C CYS A 164 0.31 -35.15 -21.29
N THR A 165 1.15 -35.98 -21.89
CA THR A 165 1.16 -37.42 -21.64
C THR A 165 1.74 -37.70 -20.25
N PRO A 166 1.11 -38.59 -19.46
CA PRO A 166 1.63 -38.93 -18.14
C PRO A 166 3.06 -39.47 -18.22
N ILE A 167 4.00 -38.83 -17.52
CA ILE A 167 5.37 -39.32 -17.38
C ILE A 167 5.47 -40.01 -16.03
N HIS A 168 5.58 -41.33 -16.05
CA HIS A 168 5.73 -42.14 -14.85
C HIS A 168 7.13 -41.98 -14.24
N GLY A 169 7.19 -41.90 -12.91
CA GLY A 169 8.43 -41.77 -12.18
C GLY A 169 9.35 -42.96 -12.36
N GLY A 170 10.63 -42.68 -12.62
CA GLY A 170 11.69 -43.66 -12.63
C GLY A 170 12.70 -43.42 -11.51
N TRP A 171 13.18 -44.51 -10.92
CA TRP A 171 14.22 -44.45 -9.90
C TRP A 171 15.56 -44.04 -10.51
N SER A 172 16.26 -43.12 -9.85
CA SER A 172 17.67 -42.90 -10.08
C SER A 172 18.48 -44.15 -9.74
N SER A 173 19.72 -44.20 -10.22
CA SER A 173 20.71 -45.11 -9.66
C SER A 173 20.80 -44.93 -8.14
N TRP A 174 21.02 -46.04 -7.43
CA TRP A 174 21.33 -45.98 -6.01
C TRP A 174 22.60 -45.16 -5.78
N SER A 175 22.61 -44.38 -4.70
CA SER A 175 23.84 -43.78 -4.19
C SER A 175 24.85 -44.87 -3.83
N SER A 176 26.12 -44.48 -3.71
CA SER A 176 27.11 -45.28 -3.00
C SER A 176 26.62 -45.60 -1.58
N TRP A 177 27.06 -46.72 -1.03
CA TRP A 177 26.82 -47.05 0.37
C TRP A 177 27.44 -45.98 1.27
N GLY A 178 26.68 -45.53 2.25
CA GLY A 178 27.21 -44.75 3.36
C GLY A 178 28.24 -45.54 4.16
N VAL A 179 28.95 -44.84 5.04
CA VAL A 179 29.80 -45.48 6.05
C VAL A 179 28.94 -46.27 7.04
N CYS A 180 29.55 -47.25 7.70
CA CYS A 180 28.86 -48.02 8.73
C CYS A 180 28.54 -47.14 9.95
N SER A 181 27.29 -47.15 10.40
CA SER A 181 26.88 -46.50 11.65
C SER A 181 27.16 -47.39 12.86
N SER A 182 27.02 -46.80 14.06
CA SER A 182 27.25 -47.48 15.34
C SER A 182 26.32 -48.67 15.61
N ASP A 183 25.23 -48.80 14.85
CA ASP A 183 24.30 -49.94 14.89
C ASP A 183 24.65 -51.03 13.86
N CYS A 184 25.88 -51.00 13.33
CA CYS A 184 26.44 -51.97 12.40
C CYS A 184 25.70 -52.08 11.05
N ARG A 185 24.95 -51.04 10.67
CA ARG A 185 24.26 -50.95 9.39
C ARG A 185 24.83 -49.82 8.54
N HIS A 186 24.76 -49.97 7.22
CA HIS A 186 24.93 -48.87 6.28
C HIS A 186 23.67 -48.70 5.44
N HIS A 187 23.51 -47.52 4.85
CA HIS A 187 22.37 -47.23 4.01
C HIS A 187 22.80 -46.60 2.69
N ARG A 188 21.95 -46.76 1.69
CA ARG A 188 22.03 -46.03 0.42
C ARG A 188 20.64 -45.57 0.03
N SER A 189 20.56 -44.50 -0.76
CA SER A 189 19.29 -43.90 -1.17
C SER A 189 19.22 -43.73 -2.68
N ARG A 190 18.00 -43.57 -3.19
CA ARG A 190 17.70 -43.24 -4.59
C ARG A 190 16.53 -42.26 -4.62
N SER A 191 16.42 -41.48 -5.69
CA SER A 191 15.37 -40.48 -5.86
C SER A 191 14.48 -40.83 -7.05
N CYS A 192 13.19 -40.51 -6.97
CA CYS A 192 12.25 -40.69 -8.07
C CYS A 192 12.34 -39.52 -9.05
N ASN A 193 13.44 -39.44 -9.79
CA ASN A 193 13.75 -38.31 -10.66
C ASN A 193 14.37 -38.72 -12.00
N ASN A 194 14.29 -39.99 -12.39
CA ASN A 194 14.86 -40.50 -13.64
C ASN A 194 13.86 -41.38 -14.43
N PRO A 195 12.78 -40.78 -15.00
CA PRO A 195 12.43 -39.35 -14.96
C PRO A 195 11.59 -38.99 -13.71
N THR A 196 11.46 -37.70 -13.41
CA THR A 196 10.53 -37.20 -12.38
C THR A 196 9.08 -37.40 -12.87
N PRO A 197 8.14 -37.84 -12.01
CA PRO A 197 6.73 -37.91 -12.38
C PRO A 197 6.20 -36.56 -12.86
N GLN A 198 5.53 -36.51 -14.02
CA GLN A 198 4.91 -35.31 -14.57
C GLN A 198 3.54 -35.64 -15.19
N HIS A 199 2.68 -34.63 -15.34
CA HIS A 199 1.40 -34.70 -16.06
C HIS A 199 0.48 -35.83 -15.56
N GLY A 200 0.36 -36.01 -14.24
CA GLY A 200 -0.46 -37.06 -13.64
C GLY A 200 0.15 -38.47 -13.69
N GLY A 201 1.43 -38.60 -14.07
CA GLY A 201 2.17 -39.85 -14.02
C GLY A 201 2.35 -40.40 -12.61
N THR A 202 2.42 -41.72 -12.49
CA THR A 202 2.52 -42.39 -11.19
C THR A 202 3.88 -42.16 -10.54
N ASN A 203 3.89 -42.06 -9.21
CA ASN A 203 5.15 -42.00 -8.45
C ASN A 203 5.88 -43.36 -8.45
N CYS A 204 7.18 -43.35 -8.17
CA CYS A 204 7.97 -44.57 -8.14
C CYS A 204 7.50 -45.52 -7.03
N THR A 205 7.43 -46.81 -7.33
CA THR A 205 7.01 -47.84 -6.38
C THR A 205 8.23 -48.48 -5.70
N GLY A 206 8.14 -48.71 -4.37
CA GLY A 206 9.18 -49.31 -3.53
C GLY A 206 9.96 -48.31 -2.68
N ASP A 207 10.90 -48.80 -1.87
CA ASP A 207 11.63 -47.96 -0.92
C ASP A 207 12.68 -47.09 -1.62
N ASN A 208 12.80 -45.85 -1.15
CA ASN A 208 13.84 -44.89 -1.57
C ASN A 208 15.15 -45.06 -0.79
N THR A 209 15.14 -45.89 0.27
CA THR A 209 16.29 -46.12 1.15
C THR A 209 16.44 -47.62 1.36
N LEU A 210 17.66 -48.13 1.21
CA LEU A 210 18.01 -49.51 1.50
C LEU A 210 19.04 -49.54 2.62
N SER A 211 18.82 -50.40 3.61
CA SER A 211 19.77 -50.65 4.71
C SER A 211 20.26 -52.10 4.68
N GLN A 212 21.55 -52.29 4.96
CA GLN A 212 22.21 -53.60 5.04
C GLN A 212 23.23 -53.61 6.19
N ASP A 213 23.51 -54.80 6.72
CA ASP A 213 24.52 -54.99 7.76
C ASP A 213 25.93 -54.90 7.16
N CYS A 214 26.85 -54.24 7.85
CA CYS A 214 28.21 -54.09 7.36
C CYS A 214 29.01 -55.40 7.56
N THR A 215 29.78 -55.81 6.55
CA THR A 215 30.58 -57.04 6.59
C THR A 215 32.08 -56.75 6.50
N GLY A 216 32.93 -57.65 7.01
CA GLY A 216 34.40 -57.57 6.82
C GLY A 216 35.15 -56.68 7.81
N GLY A 217 34.72 -56.63 9.08
CA GLY A 217 35.43 -55.89 10.14
C GLY A 217 35.13 -54.39 10.19
N MET A 218 34.15 -53.92 9.42
CA MET A 218 33.67 -52.52 9.42
C MET A 218 32.74 -52.19 10.61
N CYS A 219 32.58 -53.16 11.52
CA CYS A 219 31.87 -53.06 12.79
C CYS A 219 32.78 -53.61 13.87
N THR A 220 33.05 -52.82 14.89
CA THR A 220 33.90 -53.17 16.03
C THR A 220 33.18 -52.87 17.32
#